data_AF-A0AAT9HL65-F1
#
_entry.id   AF-A0AAT9HL65-F1
#
_cell.length_a   1.000
_cell.length_b   1.000
_cell.length_c   1.000
_cell.angle_alpha   90.00
_cell.angle_beta   90.00
_cell.angle_gamma   90.00
#
_symmetry.space_group_name_H-M   'P 1'
#
loop_
_entity.id
_entity.type
_entity.pdbx_description
1 polymer ?
#
loop_
_entity_poly.entity_id
_entity_poly.type
_entity_poly.pdbx_seq_one_letter_code
_entity_poly.pdbx_strand_id
1 'polypeptide(L)'
;MDDAPDLPPLTEHGPGTYRLRVHARGRDTAPDGAPEDAVEDYLLVAWPAEAQPDQIHKQTDHYGAELRAAPGVQAPPQPAATAEDAADQRLFERLNRRRNK
;
A
#
# COMPACT_ATOMS: atom_id res chain seq x y z
N MET A 1 -8.40 -21.51 6.20
CA MET A 1 -8.00 -22.05 4.89
C MET A 1 -6.83 -21.24 4.42
N ASP A 2 -5.67 -21.89 4.30
CA ASP A 2 -4.43 -21.35 3.70
C ASP A 2 -4.54 -21.33 2.16
N ASP A 3 -5.53 -20.60 1.63
CA ASP A 3 -5.80 -20.51 0.18
C ASP A 3 -5.39 -19.13 -0.38
N ALA A 4 -4.47 -18.44 0.30
CA ALA A 4 -3.93 -17.19 -0.21
C ALA A 4 -3.16 -17.48 -1.51
N PRO A 5 -3.45 -16.77 -2.61
CA PRO A 5 -2.78 -17.01 -3.88
C PRO A 5 -1.28 -16.84 -3.74
N ASP A 6 -0.51 -17.71 -4.40
CA ASP A 6 0.94 -17.52 -4.52
C ASP A 6 1.20 -16.31 -5.45
N LEU A 7 1.49 -15.17 -4.83
CA LEU A 7 1.67 -13.90 -5.53
C LEU A 7 3.16 -13.61 -5.75
N PRO A 8 3.53 -13.07 -6.92
CA PRO A 8 4.91 -12.68 -7.16
C PRO A 8 5.33 -11.53 -6.22
N PRO A 9 6.64 -11.38 -5.94
CA PRO A 9 7.12 -10.25 -5.15
C PRO A 9 6.81 -8.93 -5.86
N LEU A 10 6.25 -7.96 -5.14
CA LEU A 10 5.99 -6.59 -5.66
C LEU A 10 7.28 -5.81 -5.96
N THR A 11 8.41 -6.25 -5.43
CA THR A 11 9.72 -5.57 -5.50
C THR A 11 10.69 -6.34 -6.40
N GLU A 12 10.27 -6.65 -7.61
CA GLU A 12 11.04 -7.47 -8.56
C GLU A 12 12.43 -6.90 -8.89
N HIS A 13 12.62 -5.57 -8.82
CA HIS A 13 13.91 -4.92 -9.07
C HIS A 13 14.78 -4.80 -7.80
N GLY A 14 14.39 -5.51 -6.74
CA GLY A 14 15.09 -5.51 -5.48
C GLY A 14 14.79 -4.27 -4.64
N PRO A 15 15.66 -3.96 -3.67
CA PRO A 15 15.35 -2.98 -2.65
C PRO A 15 15.42 -1.53 -3.18
N GLY A 16 14.37 -0.72 -2.96
CA GLY A 16 14.33 0.69 -3.37
C GLY A 16 12.96 1.35 -3.16
N THR A 17 12.80 2.57 -3.66
CA THR A 17 11.51 3.28 -3.66
C THR A 17 10.68 2.85 -4.86
N TYR A 18 9.43 2.47 -4.59
CA TYR A 18 8.45 2.09 -5.60
C TYR A 18 7.23 2.97 -5.47
N ARG A 19 6.58 3.21 -6.61
CA ARG A 19 5.21 3.70 -6.63
C ARG A 19 4.27 2.53 -6.86
N LEU A 20 3.10 2.64 -6.25
CA LEU A 20 2.03 1.67 -6.37
C LEU A 20 0.81 2.33 -7.02
N ARG A 21 0.21 1.63 -7.97
CA ARG A 21 -1.15 1.90 -8.45
C ARG A 21 -2.06 0.79 -7.97
N VAL A 22 -3.13 1.19 -7.31
CA VAL A 22 -4.12 0.30 -6.72
C VAL A 22 -5.42 0.41 -7.49
N HIS A 23 -5.94 -0.72 -7.94
CA HIS A 23 -7.31 -0.85 -8.42
C HIS A 23 -8.06 -1.79 -7.48
N ALA A 24 -9.25 -1.38 -7.04
CA ALA A 24 -10.10 -2.18 -6.16
C ALA A 24 -11.48 -2.36 -6.80
N ARG A 25 -12.07 -3.54 -6.58
CA ARG A 25 -13.47 -3.86 -6.91
C ARG A 25 -14.09 -4.61 -5.74
N GLY A 26 -15.41 -4.51 -5.58
CA GLY A 26 -16.14 -5.25 -4.55
C GLY A 26 -16.18 -4.56 -3.20
N ARG A 27 -15.59 -3.36 -3.07
CA ARG A 27 -15.53 -2.50 -1.86
C ARG A 27 -16.85 -2.23 -1.14
N ASP A 28 -17.97 -2.34 -1.86
CA ASP A 28 -19.33 -2.13 -1.32
C ASP A 28 -20.10 -3.45 -1.13
N THR A 29 -19.42 -4.60 -1.30
CA THR A 29 -20.02 -5.93 -1.11
C THR A 29 -19.92 -6.31 0.36
N ALA A 30 -21.06 -6.51 1.01
CA ALA A 30 -21.15 -6.88 2.43
C ALA A 30 -20.28 -6.01 3.37
N PRO A 31 -20.40 -4.66 3.33
CA PRO A 31 -19.53 -3.76 4.08
C PRO A 31 -19.55 -3.98 5.60
N ASP A 32 -20.70 -4.43 6.13
CA ASP A 32 -20.89 -4.76 7.55
C ASP A 32 -21.06 -6.29 7.78
N GLY A 33 -20.77 -7.09 6.75
CA GLY A 33 -20.91 -8.54 6.79
C GLY A 33 -19.59 -9.24 7.10
N ALA A 34 -19.68 -10.52 7.46
CA ALA A 34 -18.53 -11.43 7.55
C ALA A 34 -18.71 -12.54 6.50
N PRO A 35 -18.50 -12.23 5.21
CA PRO A 35 -18.62 -13.25 4.17
C PRO A 35 -17.58 -14.36 4.39
N GLU A 36 -17.95 -15.60 4.08
CA GLU A 36 -17.04 -16.74 4.19
C GLU A 36 -15.89 -16.64 3.17
N ASP A 37 -16.18 -16.04 2.00
CA ASP A 37 -15.22 -15.81 0.92
C ASP A 37 -14.79 -14.33 0.84
N ALA A 38 -13.59 -14.09 0.29
CA ALA A 38 -13.13 -12.74 -0.02
C ALA A 38 -14.00 -12.09 -1.10
N VAL A 39 -14.59 -10.93 -0.79
CA VAL A 39 -15.50 -10.21 -1.68
C VAL A 39 -14.86 -9.00 -2.39
N GLU A 40 -13.61 -8.70 -2.05
CA GLU A 40 -12.85 -7.60 -2.64
C GLU A 40 -11.70 -8.12 -3.50
N ASP A 41 -11.59 -7.59 -4.71
CA ASP A 41 -10.49 -7.87 -5.63
C ASP A 41 -9.56 -6.66 -5.70
N TYR A 42 -8.26 -6.92 -5.62
CA TYR A 42 -7.21 -5.90 -5.75
C TYR A 42 -6.24 -6.24 -6.88
N LEU A 43 -5.99 -5.27 -7.76
CA LEU A 43 -4.87 -5.30 -8.70
C LEU A 43 -3.85 -4.24 -8.25
N LEU A 44 -2.66 -4.72 -7.90
CA LEU A 44 -1.52 -3.90 -7.51
C LEU A 44 -0.50 -3.87 -8.66
N VAL A 45 -0.13 -2.67 -9.09
CA VAL A 45 0.95 -2.46 -10.06
C VAL A 45 2.06 -1.68 -9.37
N ALA A 46 3.25 -2.26 -9.30
CA ALA A 46 4.42 -1.65 -8.68
C ALA A 46 5.47 -1.30 -9.74
N TRP A 47 6.12 -0.14 -9.61
CA TRP A 47 7.26 0.22 -10.45
C TRP A 47 8.26 1.09 -9.68
N PRO A 48 9.59 0.96 -9.93
CA PRO A 48 10.59 1.80 -9.30
C PRO A 48 10.39 3.27 -9.68
N ALA A 49 10.27 4.15 -8.68
CA ALA A 49 10.12 5.59 -8.87
C ALA A 49 10.30 6.32 -7.54
N GLU A 50 10.61 7.62 -7.59
CA GLU A 50 10.67 8.46 -6.41
C GLU A 50 9.29 8.61 -5.74
N ALA A 51 9.29 8.88 -4.43
CA ALA A 51 8.08 9.14 -3.67
C ALA A 51 7.39 10.41 -4.18
N GLN A 52 6.08 10.34 -4.36
CA GLN A 52 5.24 11.47 -4.74
C GLN A 52 3.93 11.42 -3.94
N PRO A 53 3.24 12.56 -3.75
CA PRO A 53 1.92 12.57 -3.17
C PRO A 53 0.97 11.62 -3.88
N ASP A 54 0.05 11.03 -3.12
CA ASP A 54 -0.96 10.12 -3.65
C ASP A 54 -1.84 10.83 -4.69
N GLN A 55 -2.08 10.15 -5.81
CA GLN A 55 -2.97 10.63 -6.85
C GLN A 55 -4.23 9.76 -6.89
N ILE A 56 -5.38 10.38 -6.60
CA ILE A 56 -6.68 9.72 -6.72
C ILE A 56 -7.11 9.73 -8.19
N HIS A 57 -7.05 8.57 -8.84
CA HIS A 57 -7.50 8.42 -10.22
C HIS A 57 -9.01 8.21 -10.35
N LYS A 58 -9.60 7.46 -9.42
CA LYS A 58 -11.03 7.15 -9.38
C LYS A 58 -11.42 6.68 -7.98
N GLN A 59 -12.56 7.16 -7.47
CA GLN A 59 -13.22 6.68 -6.26
C GLN A 59 -14.71 6.59 -6.56
N THR A 60 -15.26 5.39 -6.45
CA THR A 60 -16.68 5.11 -6.72
C THR A 60 -17.32 4.24 -5.66
N ASP A 61 -16.55 3.83 -4.65
CA ASP A 61 -17.03 3.13 -3.47
C ASP A 61 -17.92 4.05 -2.64
N HIS A 62 -19.10 3.57 -2.26
CA HIS A 62 -20.02 4.28 -1.37
C HIS A 62 -19.52 4.20 0.08
N TYR A 63 -19.11 3.02 0.52
CA TYR A 63 -18.70 2.79 1.91
C TYR A 63 -17.48 3.65 2.30
N GLY A 64 -16.44 3.68 1.46
CA GLY A 64 -15.28 4.52 1.75
C GLY A 64 -15.57 6.02 1.58
N ALA A 65 -16.55 6.41 0.75
CA ALA A 65 -16.99 7.79 0.69
C ALA A 65 -17.64 8.24 2.02
N GLU A 66 -18.46 7.38 2.62
CA GLU A 66 -19.04 7.61 3.95
C GLU A 66 -17.95 7.73 5.03
N LEU A 67 -16.97 6.82 5.03
CA LEU A 67 -15.83 6.89 5.97
C LEU A 67 -15.01 8.18 5.83
N ARG A 68 -14.79 8.65 4.60
CA ARG A 68 -14.08 9.91 4.33
C ARG A 68 -14.90 11.14 4.73
N ALA A 69 -16.23 11.08 4.61
CA ALA A 69 -17.13 12.16 4.98
C ALA A 69 -17.41 12.21 6.49
N ALA A 70 -17.21 11.10 7.21
CA ALA A 70 -17.38 11.05 8.66
C ALA A 70 -16.43 12.05 9.35
N PRO A 71 -16.95 12.94 10.22
CA PRO A 71 -16.10 13.88 10.93
C PRO A 71 -15.23 13.12 11.96
N GLY A 72 -13.91 13.17 11.79
CA GLY A 72 -12.99 12.91 12.91
C GLY A 72 -12.17 11.63 12.88
N VAL A 73 -11.69 11.17 11.72
CA VAL A 73 -10.39 10.46 11.71
C VAL A 73 -9.50 11.12 10.67
N GLN A 74 -8.75 12.14 11.11
CA GLN A 74 -7.55 12.49 10.38
C GLN A 74 -6.67 11.24 10.39
N ALA A 75 -6.19 10.81 9.22
CA ALA A 75 -5.10 9.83 9.18
C ALA A 75 -4.02 10.34 10.16
N PRO A 76 -3.46 9.47 11.04
CA PRO A 76 -2.34 9.89 11.88
C PRO A 76 -1.37 10.65 10.97
N PRO A 77 -0.88 11.85 11.36
CA PRO A 77 0.18 12.48 10.61
C PRO A 77 1.23 11.41 10.40
N GLN A 78 1.58 11.09 9.13
CA GLN A 78 2.66 10.16 8.85
C GLN A 78 3.80 10.60 9.76
N PRO A 79 4.21 9.79 10.77
CA PRO A 79 5.20 10.24 11.72
C PRO A 79 6.39 10.67 10.88
N ALA A 80 6.80 11.93 11.02
CA ALA A 80 8.01 12.42 10.38
C ALA A 80 9.08 11.36 10.62
N ALA A 81 9.62 10.78 9.54
CA ALA A 81 10.46 9.59 9.57
C ALA A 81 11.30 9.57 10.85
N THR A 82 11.01 8.61 11.73
CA THR A 82 11.63 8.55 13.05
C THR A 82 13.13 8.35 12.89
N ALA A 83 13.90 8.58 13.97
CA ALA A 83 15.33 8.31 13.95
C ALA A 83 15.63 6.83 13.61
N GLU A 84 14.70 5.92 13.90
CA GLU A 84 14.74 4.50 13.56
C GLU A 84 14.49 4.28 12.05
N ASP A 85 13.48 4.93 11.47
CA ASP A 85 13.25 4.90 10.01
C ASP A 85 14.46 5.42 9.23
N ALA A 86 15.11 6.47 9.74
CA ALA A 86 16.35 7.02 9.18
C ALA A 86 17.57 6.10 9.39
N ALA A 87 17.58 5.27 10.43
CA ALA A 87 18.62 4.29 10.67
C ALA A 87 18.48 3.09 9.74
N ASP A 88 17.25 2.64 9.51
CA ASP A 88 16.92 1.57 8.57
C ASP A 88 17.23 1.98 7.13
N GLN A 89 16.90 3.22 6.74
CA GLN A 89 17.33 3.78 5.45
C GLN A 89 18.85 3.80 5.30
N ARG A 90 19.60 4.23 6.33
CA ARG A 90 21.07 4.24 6.32
C ARG A 90 21.67 2.84 6.26
N LEU A 91 21.08 1.87 6.96
CA LEU A 91 21.51 0.48 6.92
C LEU A 91 21.29 -0.10 5.52
N PHE A 92 20.13 0.16 4.94
CA PHE A 92 19.77 -0.25 3.60
C PHE A 92 20.70 0.35 2.54
N GLU A 93 21.01 1.64 2.62
CA GLU A 93 22.00 2.29 1.76
C GLU A 93 23.39 1.65 1.87
N ARG A 94 23.82 1.28 3.09
CA ARG A 94 25.12 0.61 3.30
C ARG A 94 25.14 -0.79 2.70
N LEU A 95 24.03 -1.51 2.75
CA LEU A 95 23.89 -2.84 2.15
C LEU A 95 23.92 -2.75 0.61
N ASN A 96 23.20 -1.78 0.03
CA ASN A 96 23.20 -1.56 -1.42
C ASN A 96 24.58 -1.11 -1.94
N ARG A 97 25.33 -0.29 -1.18
CA ARG A 97 26.69 0.14 -1.55
C ARG A 97 27.71 -1.00 -1.56
N ARG A 98 27.54 -2.00 -0.70
CA ARG A 98 28.43 -3.18 -0.63
C ARG A 98 28.16 -4.19 -1.75
N ARG A 99 26.97 -4.16 -2.35
CA ARG A 99 26.56 -5.08 -3.39
C ARG A 99 26.94 -4.62 -4.81
N ASN A 100 27.26 -3.34 -4.98
CA ASN A 100 27.68 -2.72 -6.25
C ASN A 100 29.21 -2.50 -6.36
N LYS A 101 30.01 -3.26 -5.61
CA LYS A 101 31.47 -3.22 -5.64
C LYS A 101 32.02 -4.63 -5.83
#